data_AF-A0A174NKP8-F1
#
_entry.id   AF-A0A174NKP8-F1
#
_cell.length_a   1.000
_cell.length_b   1.000
_cell.length_c   1.000
_cell.angle_alpha   90.00
_cell.angle_beta   90.00
_cell.angle_gamma   90.00
#
_symmetry.space_group_name_H-M   'P 1'
#
loop_
_entity.id
_entity.type
_entity.pdbx_description
1 polymer ?
#
loop_
_entity_poly.entity_id
_entity_poly.type
_entity_poly.pdbx_seq_one_letter_code
_entity_poly.pdbx_strand_id
1 'polypeptide(L)'
;MANLNIEQKKVKSLFQESKYNFLIPDYQRPYAWGEMECKTLWDDLFSFSFPNDDCDQFIDDEEYFLGPIVTFKNRNQMEVIDGQQRLTTLMLLLRAFYNKLGSMKDPRSKRMKEDIEKCIWRANEFGEFETSALKINSQVATDEDKEEFIAILKDGQGIGKKSRYAKNFNFFVEKIDAFLSNYPSYFAYFPARVLNNCVLLPIEAESQNTALRIFSTLNDRGKPLSDADIFKAQLYKYYSSFGKKDEFIETWKNLDKITSEVFHPIYGTPLDELFTRYMYYERALAEIKSSTTEALRKFYEGDGSYPLLHQPKTLSNLVSLAKFWQDVNNQETERFSDKVLKRLFVLSYAPNGMWTYITSVYFMYHRNENDEIEENAFCRFLDCITAFIWAYAITNPGVNSLRTPVYAEMVKIIRGEDVTFSDFKFSEERYRAQITNYAFNNSRAITKSMITWWAFQYDNQSLLSLETKFDIEHIYARNRLDKEKGLSNPQNVEILGNKVLLEKRLNIRASDYRFVDKVKYYKGFTTANGQEKNGSQIVELAEISNSYSDFTETDIINRNSKIIDSFVNFLRANQLLKE
;
A
#
# COMPACT_ATOMS: atom_id res chain seq x y z
N MET A 1 -3.62 38.26 -10.45
CA MET A 1 -2.48 37.60 -11.11
C MET A 1 -1.37 37.55 -10.07
N ALA A 2 -0.84 36.37 -9.74
CA ALA A 2 0.28 36.28 -8.79
C ALA A 2 1.52 36.90 -9.44
N ASN A 3 2.25 37.76 -8.73
CA ASN A 3 3.53 38.26 -9.20
C ASN A 3 4.56 37.15 -9.02
N LEU A 4 4.74 36.32 -10.05
CA LEU A 4 5.73 35.25 -10.05
C LEU A 4 7.06 35.81 -10.56
N ASN A 5 8.09 35.79 -9.71
CA ASN A 5 9.45 35.99 -10.18
C ASN A 5 9.97 34.66 -10.74
N ILE A 6 10.06 34.56 -12.06
CA ILE A 6 10.42 33.34 -12.77
C ILE A 6 11.68 33.64 -13.58
N GLU A 7 12.83 33.31 -13.01
CA GLU A 7 14.12 33.41 -13.67
C GLU A 7 14.85 32.08 -13.54
N GLN A 8 15.34 31.54 -14.65
CA GLN A 8 16.17 30.34 -14.63
C GLN A 8 17.47 30.61 -13.88
N LYS A 9 17.91 29.66 -13.04
CA LYS A 9 19.15 29.78 -12.27
C LYS A 9 20.04 28.58 -12.46
N LYS A 10 21.31 28.85 -12.74
CA LYS A 10 22.38 27.85 -12.71
C LYS A 10 22.48 27.22 -11.32
N VAL A 11 22.81 25.94 -11.24
CA VAL A 11 23.00 25.20 -9.98
C VAL A 11 23.91 25.97 -9.03
N LYS A 12 25.03 26.48 -9.53
CA LYS A 12 25.96 27.30 -8.74
C LYS A 12 25.28 28.54 -8.15
N SER A 13 24.63 29.36 -8.98
CA SER A 13 23.99 30.60 -8.52
C SER A 13 22.87 30.34 -7.52
N LEU A 14 22.01 29.35 -7.80
CA LEU A 14 20.89 28.98 -6.92
C LEU A 14 21.38 28.57 -5.54
N PHE A 15 22.39 27.70 -5.45
CA PHE A 15 22.84 27.21 -4.16
C PHE A 15 23.84 28.13 -3.47
N GLN A 16 24.61 28.96 -4.17
CA GLN A 16 25.58 29.86 -3.52
C GLN A 16 24.93 31.13 -2.94
N GLU A 17 23.81 31.58 -3.50
CA GLU A 17 23.05 32.75 -2.99
C GLU A 17 22.58 32.56 -1.54
N SER A 18 22.86 33.56 -0.68
CA SER A 18 22.56 33.52 0.76
C SER A 18 21.07 33.47 1.09
N LYS A 19 20.20 33.92 0.17
CA LYS A 19 18.75 33.91 0.36
C LYS A 19 18.14 32.50 0.27
N TYR A 20 18.81 31.55 -0.38
CA TYR A 20 18.29 30.21 -0.58
C TYR A 20 18.77 29.26 0.52
N ASN A 21 18.02 29.23 1.62
CA ASN A 21 18.14 28.20 2.65
C ASN A 21 16.92 27.29 2.55
N PHE A 22 17.07 26.13 1.92
CA PHE A 22 15.96 25.24 1.63
C PHE A 22 15.53 24.45 2.87
N LEU A 23 14.22 24.36 3.07
CA LEU A 23 13.61 23.48 4.06
C LEU A 23 12.63 22.56 3.34
N ILE A 24 12.82 21.25 3.44
CA ILE A 24 11.81 20.27 3.06
C ILE A 24 10.87 20.11 4.29
N PRO A 25 9.63 20.59 4.22
CA PRO A 25 8.76 20.68 5.39
C PRO A 25 8.19 19.31 5.81
N ASP A 26 7.66 19.25 7.02
CA ASP A 26 7.16 18.03 7.69
C ASP A 26 6.02 17.31 6.96
N TYR A 27 5.17 18.03 6.23
CA TYR A 27 4.05 17.50 5.47
C TYR A 27 4.43 16.86 4.14
N GLN A 28 5.64 17.08 3.63
CA GLN A 28 6.07 16.45 2.38
C GLN A 28 6.15 14.92 2.49
N ARG A 29 6.26 14.25 1.34
CA ARG A 29 6.46 12.80 1.27
C ARG A 29 7.95 12.43 1.46
N PRO A 30 8.27 11.25 2.01
CA PRO A 30 9.65 10.76 2.13
C PRO A 30 10.40 10.69 0.80
N TYR A 31 11.73 10.62 0.86
CA TYR A 31 12.54 10.44 -0.35
C TYR A 31 12.27 9.08 -1.01
N ALA A 32 12.00 9.11 -2.32
CA ALA A 32 11.39 8.02 -3.07
C ALA A 32 12.08 7.72 -4.41
N TRP A 33 13.10 8.48 -4.80
CA TRP A 33 13.98 8.10 -5.91
C TRP A 33 14.89 6.96 -5.50
N GLY A 34 15.02 5.96 -6.37
CA GLY A 34 15.98 4.88 -6.24
C GLY A 34 17.13 5.05 -7.23
N GLU A 35 17.92 3.98 -7.34
CA GLU A 35 19.10 3.93 -8.20
C GLU A 35 18.77 4.19 -9.68
N MET A 36 17.59 3.78 -10.14
CA MET A 36 17.17 3.93 -11.53
C MET A 36 17.02 5.41 -11.90
N GLU A 37 16.34 6.20 -11.06
CA GLU A 37 16.23 7.65 -11.26
C GLU A 37 17.58 8.36 -11.14
N CYS A 38 18.45 7.92 -10.22
CA CYS A 38 19.82 8.42 -10.11
C CYS A 38 20.66 8.10 -11.33
N LYS A 39 20.49 6.92 -11.93
CA LYS A 39 21.16 6.53 -13.17
C LYS A 39 20.72 7.40 -14.34
N THR A 40 19.41 7.63 -14.50
CA THR A 40 18.92 8.55 -15.54
C THR A 40 19.53 9.94 -15.38
N LEU A 41 19.51 10.50 -14.16
CA LEU A 41 20.13 11.80 -13.91
C LEU A 41 21.64 11.80 -14.24
N TRP A 42 22.36 10.75 -13.85
CA TRP A 42 23.79 10.63 -14.15
C TRP A 42 24.05 10.57 -15.66
N ASP A 43 23.35 9.68 -16.36
CA ASP A 43 23.53 9.43 -17.79
C ASP A 43 23.19 10.70 -18.59
N ASP A 44 22.09 11.40 -18.24
CA ASP A 44 21.70 12.67 -18.84
C ASP A 44 22.79 13.76 -18.65
N LEU A 45 23.25 13.95 -17.41
CA LEU A 45 24.28 14.93 -17.08
C LEU A 45 25.61 14.60 -17.78
N PHE A 46 25.94 13.32 -17.87
CA PHE A 46 27.15 12.85 -18.54
C PHE A 46 27.07 13.11 -20.05
N SER A 47 25.99 12.71 -20.72
CA SER A 47 25.79 12.94 -22.15
C SER A 47 25.76 14.42 -22.51
N PHE A 48 25.15 15.26 -21.66
CA PHE A 48 25.20 16.71 -21.81
C PHE A 48 26.63 17.26 -21.63
N SER A 49 27.34 16.79 -20.61
CA SER A 49 28.67 17.30 -20.29
C SER A 49 29.73 16.81 -21.26
N PHE A 50 29.58 15.63 -21.87
CA PHE A 50 30.56 15.00 -22.74
C PHE A 50 29.86 14.38 -23.97
N PRO A 51 29.40 15.20 -24.92
CA PRO A 51 28.81 14.69 -26.16
C PRO A 51 29.79 13.75 -26.86
N ASN A 52 29.33 12.56 -27.26
CA ASN A 52 30.16 11.51 -27.86
C ASN A 52 31.39 11.11 -27.01
N ASP A 53 31.28 11.20 -25.68
CA ASP A 53 32.35 10.94 -24.72
C ASP A 53 33.58 11.87 -24.87
N ASP A 54 33.40 13.03 -25.50
CA ASP A 54 34.45 13.99 -25.81
C ASP A 54 34.25 15.29 -25.02
N CYS A 55 35.29 15.72 -24.30
CA CYS A 55 35.22 16.95 -23.53
C CYS A 55 35.32 18.22 -24.38
N ASP A 56 35.90 18.15 -25.57
CA ASP A 56 36.09 19.30 -26.46
C ASP A 56 34.84 19.61 -27.31
N GLN A 57 33.89 18.68 -27.37
CA GLN A 57 32.59 18.86 -28.04
C GLN A 57 31.54 19.54 -27.18
N PHE A 58 31.88 19.94 -25.96
CA PHE A 58 30.96 20.67 -25.08
C PHE A 58 30.73 22.09 -25.57
N ILE A 59 29.46 22.51 -25.60
CA ILE A 59 29.07 23.87 -26.01
C ILE A 59 28.82 24.69 -24.75
N ASP A 60 29.74 25.62 -24.43
CA ASP A 60 29.73 26.39 -23.18
C ASP A 60 28.46 27.24 -22.96
N ASP A 61 27.77 27.64 -24.05
CA ASP A 61 26.54 28.43 -24.01
C ASP A 61 25.26 27.57 -23.88
N GLU A 62 25.37 26.25 -24.00
CA GLU A 62 24.23 25.36 -23.80
C GLU A 62 23.95 25.13 -22.31
N GLU A 63 22.67 24.99 -21.99
CA GLU A 63 22.19 24.77 -20.62
C GLU A 63 21.34 23.50 -20.54
N TYR A 64 21.55 22.70 -19.50
CA TYR A 64 20.74 21.52 -19.22
C TYR A 64 19.65 21.83 -18.21
N PHE A 65 18.39 21.71 -18.62
CA PHE A 65 17.26 21.99 -17.75
C PHE A 65 16.94 20.83 -16.81
N LEU A 66 17.22 21.02 -15.52
CA LEU A 66 16.95 20.02 -14.48
C LEU A 66 15.47 19.99 -14.07
N GLY A 67 14.70 21.05 -14.34
CA GLY A 67 13.28 21.14 -13.99
C GLY A 67 12.93 22.28 -13.03
N PRO A 68 11.63 22.49 -12.73
CA PRO A 68 11.18 23.53 -11.83
C PRO A 68 11.31 23.11 -10.36
N ILE A 69 11.52 24.09 -9.47
CA ILE A 69 11.36 23.93 -8.02
C ILE A 69 10.36 24.97 -7.55
N VAL A 70 9.34 24.53 -6.80
CA VAL A 70 8.33 25.45 -6.26
C VAL A 70 8.65 25.67 -4.80
N THR A 71 8.85 26.91 -4.41
CA THR A 71 9.17 27.30 -3.05
C THR A 71 8.30 28.44 -2.59
N PHE A 72 8.18 28.62 -1.28
CA PHE A 72 7.68 29.89 -0.72
C PHE A 72 8.57 30.31 0.44
N LYS A 73 8.68 31.62 0.66
CA LYS A 73 9.49 32.17 1.74
C LYS A 73 8.73 32.04 3.06
N ASN A 74 9.21 31.20 3.97
CA ASN A 74 8.74 31.12 5.35
C ASN A 74 9.84 31.63 6.29
N ARG A 75 9.62 32.81 6.88
CA ARG A 75 10.61 33.51 7.71
C ARG A 75 11.95 33.68 6.96
N ASN A 76 13.01 32.98 7.40
CA ASN A 76 14.37 33.04 6.85
C ASN A 76 14.71 31.81 5.98
N GLN A 77 13.73 30.95 5.68
CA GLN A 77 13.92 29.73 4.90
C GLN A 77 12.99 29.70 3.68
N MET A 78 13.43 28.99 2.65
CA MET A 78 12.67 28.70 1.44
C MET A 78 12.09 27.31 1.59
N GLU A 79 10.81 27.22 1.95
CA GLU A 79 10.14 25.93 2.06
C GLU A 79 9.88 25.34 0.67
N VAL A 80 10.29 24.09 0.48
CA VAL A 80 10.16 23.37 -0.78
C VAL A 80 8.79 22.69 -0.85
N ILE A 81 7.98 23.11 -1.81
CA ILE A 81 6.66 22.53 -2.10
C ILE A 81 6.73 21.52 -3.23
N ASP A 82 7.58 21.78 -4.24
CA ASP A 82 7.83 20.87 -5.35
C ASP A 82 9.31 20.79 -5.69
N GLY A 83 9.71 19.65 -6.28
CA GLY A 83 11.10 19.41 -6.67
C GLY A 83 11.98 18.87 -5.53
N GLN A 84 11.39 18.52 -4.38
CA GLN A 84 12.14 18.00 -3.23
C GLN A 84 13.00 16.76 -3.56
N GLN A 85 12.50 15.85 -4.37
CA GLN A 85 13.22 14.62 -4.75
C GLN A 85 14.48 14.98 -5.54
N ARG A 86 14.33 15.83 -6.56
CA ARG A 86 15.41 16.32 -7.41
C ARG A 86 16.45 17.12 -6.62
N LEU A 87 15.98 18.01 -5.74
CA LEU A 87 16.85 18.85 -4.92
C LEU A 87 17.73 18.00 -3.99
N THR A 88 17.12 17.01 -3.34
CA THR A 88 17.81 16.01 -2.52
C THR A 88 18.84 15.23 -3.32
N THR A 89 18.46 14.66 -4.47
CA THR A 89 19.38 13.87 -5.30
C THR A 89 20.56 14.70 -5.81
N LEU A 90 20.31 15.94 -6.22
CA LEU A 90 21.36 16.86 -6.66
C LEU A 90 22.33 17.19 -5.51
N MET A 91 21.83 17.37 -4.29
CA MET A 91 22.65 17.56 -3.09
C MET A 91 23.53 16.34 -2.79
N LEU A 92 23.00 15.13 -2.94
CA LEU A 92 23.78 13.89 -2.80
C LEU A 92 24.90 13.79 -3.86
N LEU A 93 24.59 14.13 -5.12
CA LEU A 93 25.59 14.15 -6.20
C LEU A 93 26.70 15.18 -5.94
N LEU A 94 26.33 16.42 -5.56
CA LEU A 94 27.29 17.46 -5.20
C LEU A 94 28.17 17.03 -4.02
N ARG A 95 27.58 16.39 -3.01
CA ARG A 95 28.33 15.85 -1.87
C ARG A 95 29.31 14.76 -2.29
N ALA A 96 28.96 13.91 -3.25
CA ALA A 96 29.83 12.87 -3.78
C ALA A 96 31.01 13.46 -4.56
N PHE A 97 30.77 14.48 -5.40
CA PHE A 97 31.83 15.24 -6.05
C PHE A 97 32.77 15.89 -5.04
N TYR A 98 32.24 16.55 -4.01
CA TYR A 98 33.03 17.17 -2.95
C TYR A 98 33.96 16.16 -2.26
N ASN A 99 33.44 14.97 -1.93
CA ASN A 99 34.25 13.90 -1.35
C ASN A 99 35.43 13.52 -2.22
N LYS A 100 35.18 13.30 -3.52
CA LYS A 100 36.23 12.88 -4.45
C LYS A 100 37.30 13.96 -4.64
N LEU A 101 36.87 15.21 -4.80
CA LEU A 101 37.77 16.38 -4.93
C LEU A 101 38.65 16.59 -3.70
N GLY A 102 38.24 16.12 -2.52
CA GLY A 102 39.02 16.22 -1.28
C GLY A 102 40.39 15.55 -1.32
N SER A 103 40.59 14.55 -2.17
CA SER A 103 41.88 13.86 -2.34
C SER A 103 42.77 14.47 -3.43
N MET A 104 42.25 15.42 -4.21
CA MET A 104 42.94 16.01 -5.36
C MET A 104 43.74 17.25 -4.97
N LYS A 105 44.93 17.40 -5.55
CA LYS A 105 45.88 18.47 -5.20
C LYS A 105 46.00 19.56 -6.26
N ASP A 106 45.48 19.35 -7.46
CA ASP A 106 45.60 20.32 -8.54
C ASP A 106 44.73 21.58 -8.31
N PRO A 107 45.13 22.74 -8.85
CA PRO A 107 44.43 24.00 -8.59
C PRO A 107 42.96 24.03 -9.04
N ARG A 108 42.63 23.34 -10.14
CA ARG A 108 41.25 23.33 -10.67
C ARG A 108 40.33 22.55 -9.75
N SER A 109 40.76 21.37 -9.31
CA SER A 109 40.00 20.55 -8.37
C SER A 109 39.82 21.23 -7.00
N LYS A 110 40.85 21.94 -6.51
CA LYS A 110 40.73 22.73 -5.26
C LYS A 110 39.67 23.82 -5.38
N ARG A 111 39.71 24.62 -6.46
CA ARG A 111 38.71 25.67 -6.71
C ARG A 111 37.31 25.09 -6.87
N MET A 112 37.16 23.96 -7.56
CA MET A 112 35.88 23.28 -7.70
C MET A 112 35.34 22.78 -6.35
N LYS A 113 36.23 22.25 -5.50
CA LYS A 113 35.86 21.84 -4.14
C LYS A 113 35.28 23.00 -3.34
N GLU A 114 35.93 24.18 -3.38
CA GLU A 114 35.45 25.41 -2.74
C GLU A 114 34.10 25.88 -3.32
N ASP A 115 33.90 25.77 -4.63
CA ASP A 115 32.63 26.13 -5.27
C ASP A 115 31.48 25.21 -4.82
N ILE A 116 31.73 23.91 -4.70
CA ILE A 116 30.74 22.94 -4.20
C ILE A 116 30.51 23.12 -2.70
N GLU A 117 31.55 23.42 -1.92
CA GLU A 117 31.45 23.72 -0.48
C GLU A 117 30.40 24.81 -0.22
N LYS A 118 30.46 25.89 -0.99
CA LYS A 118 29.51 27.01 -0.94
C LYS A 118 28.07 26.64 -1.36
N CYS A 119 27.88 25.52 -2.05
CA CYS A 119 26.56 25.02 -2.44
C CYS A 119 25.92 24.15 -1.34
N ILE A 120 26.74 23.46 -0.55
CA ILE A 120 26.26 22.51 0.47
C ILE A 120 26.11 23.21 1.84
N TRP A 121 27.05 24.08 2.19
CA TRP A 121 27.14 24.70 3.50
C TRP A 121 26.98 26.22 3.46
N ARG A 122 26.56 26.76 4.59
CA ARG A 122 26.42 28.19 4.85
C ARG A 122 27.72 28.72 5.45
N ALA A 123 28.02 29.97 5.12
CA ALA A 123 29.09 30.69 5.77
C ALA A 123 28.64 31.19 7.16
N ASN A 124 29.55 31.19 8.13
CA ASN A 124 29.40 31.91 9.38
C ASN A 124 29.62 33.42 9.16
N GLU A 125 29.56 34.21 10.24
CA GLU A 125 29.72 35.67 10.19
C GLU A 125 31.07 36.14 9.61
N PHE A 126 32.07 35.27 9.59
CA PHE A 126 33.43 35.53 9.07
C PHE A 126 33.64 35.04 7.64
N GLY A 127 32.62 34.45 7.00
CA GLY A 127 32.74 33.90 5.65
C GLY A 127 33.29 32.48 5.59
N GLU A 128 33.44 31.80 6.73
CA GLU A 128 33.95 30.42 6.80
C GLU A 128 32.79 29.42 6.70
N PHE A 129 32.99 28.33 5.97
CA PHE A 129 31.96 27.33 5.74
C PHE A 129 32.06 26.18 6.74
N GLU A 130 31.02 25.99 7.53
CA GLU A 130 30.97 24.93 8.54
C GLU A 130 30.14 23.74 8.06
N THR A 131 30.67 22.53 8.21
CA THR A 131 29.99 21.31 7.74
C THR A 131 28.65 21.07 8.45
N SER A 132 28.48 21.62 9.65
CA SER A 132 27.26 21.58 10.44
C SER A 132 26.13 22.47 9.87
N ALA A 133 26.49 23.51 9.12
CA ALA A 133 25.59 24.58 8.71
C ALA A 133 25.02 24.36 7.29
N LEU A 134 24.23 23.30 7.09
CA LEU A 134 23.69 22.94 5.77
C LEU A 134 22.78 24.02 5.14
N LYS A 135 22.79 24.10 3.81
CA LYS A 135 21.87 24.92 2.99
C LYS A 135 20.52 24.27 2.71
N ILE A 136 20.40 22.97 2.98
CA ILE A 136 19.15 22.22 2.90
C ILE A 136 18.94 21.44 4.20
N ASN A 137 17.70 21.43 4.68
CA ASN A 137 17.29 20.57 5.79
C ASN A 137 15.99 19.84 5.44
N SER A 138 15.74 18.71 6.09
CA SER A 138 14.51 17.94 5.95
C SER A 138 13.82 17.76 7.30
N GLN A 139 12.54 18.11 7.37
CA GLN A 139 11.68 17.92 8.54
C GLN A 139 10.59 16.88 8.28
N VAL A 140 10.62 16.17 7.13
CA VAL A 140 9.60 15.21 6.72
C VAL A 140 9.25 14.26 7.84
N ALA A 141 8.01 14.32 8.31
CA ALA A 141 7.65 13.67 9.56
C ALA A 141 7.63 12.14 9.42
N THR A 142 7.18 11.64 8.27
CA THR A 142 7.06 10.21 7.95
C THR A 142 8.35 9.61 7.36
N ASP A 143 9.42 10.40 7.25
CA ASP A 143 10.72 9.90 6.78
C ASP A 143 11.59 9.56 7.99
N GLU A 144 11.71 8.26 8.27
CA GLU A 144 12.54 7.73 9.36
C GLU A 144 14.04 7.86 9.05
N ASP A 145 14.41 7.94 7.77
CA ASP A 145 15.80 7.95 7.30
C ASP A 145 16.36 9.36 7.08
N LYS A 146 15.57 10.42 7.32
CA LYS A 146 16.00 11.82 7.05
C LYS A 146 17.29 12.22 7.77
N GLU A 147 17.57 11.66 8.94
CA GLU A 147 18.82 11.94 9.65
C GLU A 147 20.04 11.38 8.92
N GLU A 148 19.87 10.30 8.14
CA GLU A 148 20.94 9.80 7.28
C GLU A 148 21.26 10.77 6.14
N PHE A 149 20.27 11.45 5.58
CA PHE A 149 20.50 12.50 4.59
C PHE A 149 21.37 13.63 5.15
N ILE A 150 21.01 14.13 6.34
CA ILE A 150 21.75 15.19 7.03
C ILE A 150 23.18 14.72 7.38
N ALA A 151 23.34 13.50 7.87
CA ALA A 151 24.64 12.91 8.16
C ALA A 151 25.52 12.76 6.90
N ILE A 152 24.95 12.32 5.77
CA ILE A 152 25.69 12.21 4.51
C ILE A 152 26.20 13.59 4.07
N LEU A 153 25.37 14.63 4.15
CA LEU A 153 25.80 15.98 3.77
C LEU A 153 26.89 16.53 4.71
N LYS A 154 26.85 16.22 6.01
CA LYS A 154 27.89 16.63 6.97
C LYS A 154 29.18 15.84 6.81
N ASP A 155 29.08 14.51 6.87
CA ASP A 155 30.23 13.62 7.12
C ASP A 155 30.71 12.93 5.85
N GLY A 156 29.87 12.85 4.81
CA GLY A 156 30.20 12.20 3.54
C GLY A 156 30.31 10.69 3.62
N GLN A 157 29.74 10.07 4.65
CA GLN A 157 29.79 8.62 4.84
C GLN A 157 28.40 8.01 4.68
N GLY A 158 28.20 7.26 3.59
CA GLY A 158 27.01 6.44 3.32
C GLY A 158 27.26 4.93 3.48
N ILE A 159 28.48 4.51 3.83
CA ILE A 159 28.88 3.09 3.87
C ILE A 159 28.24 2.40 5.09
N GLY A 160 27.59 1.25 4.86
CA GLY A 160 26.95 0.43 5.90
C GLY A 160 25.50 0.79 6.23
N LYS A 161 24.96 1.86 5.63
CA LYS A 161 23.58 2.31 5.84
C LYS A 161 22.64 1.79 4.75
N LYS A 162 21.34 1.63 5.07
CA LYS A 162 20.35 0.96 4.21
C LYS A 162 19.34 1.90 3.53
N SER A 163 19.28 3.17 3.94
CA SER A 163 18.31 4.12 3.41
C SER A 163 18.48 4.36 1.90
N ARG A 164 17.44 4.90 1.27
CA ARG A 164 17.51 5.36 -0.13
C ARG A 164 18.54 6.47 -0.31
N TYR A 165 18.72 7.34 0.69
CA TYR A 165 19.74 8.38 0.66
C TYR A 165 21.14 7.78 0.55
N ALA A 166 21.46 6.81 1.41
CA ALA A 166 22.75 6.14 1.44
C ALA A 166 23.02 5.36 0.14
N LYS A 167 22.04 4.58 -0.34
CA LYS A 167 22.16 3.83 -1.60
C LYS A 167 22.46 4.76 -2.78
N ASN A 168 21.71 5.84 -2.91
CA ASN A 168 21.88 6.78 -4.03
C ASN A 168 23.19 7.58 -3.91
N PHE A 169 23.62 7.93 -2.70
CA PHE A 169 24.93 8.53 -2.48
C PHE A 169 26.07 7.60 -2.89
N ASN A 170 26.03 6.34 -2.44
CA ASN A 170 27.03 5.33 -2.79
C ASN A 170 27.04 5.05 -4.30
N PHE A 171 25.87 5.01 -4.95
CA PHE A 171 25.78 4.93 -6.41
C PHE A 171 26.54 6.06 -7.10
N PHE A 172 26.39 7.31 -6.66
CA PHE A 172 27.15 8.42 -7.25
C PHE A 172 28.65 8.32 -6.97
N VAL A 173 29.07 7.85 -5.79
CA VAL A 173 30.48 7.58 -5.49
C VAL A 173 31.06 6.55 -6.46
N GLU A 174 30.37 5.42 -6.66
CA GLU A 174 30.79 4.36 -7.59
C GLU A 174 30.86 4.86 -9.04
N LYS A 175 29.86 5.64 -9.47
CA LYS A 175 29.83 6.25 -10.81
C LYS A 175 30.95 7.25 -11.02
N ILE A 176 31.27 8.07 -10.02
CA ILE A 176 32.39 9.00 -10.04
C ILE A 176 33.72 8.24 -10.14
N ASP A 177 33.89 7.16 -9.37
CA ASP A 177 35.10 6.34 -9.42
C ASP A 177 35.29 5.70 -10.80
N ALA A 178 34.22 5.11 -11.36
CA ALA A 178 34.24 4.55 -12.71
C ALA A 178 34.56 5.61 -13.79
N PHE A 179 33.95 6.80 -13.70
CA PHE A 179 34.25 7.91 -14.60
C PHE A 179 35.71 8.36 -14.48
N LEU A 180 36.26 8.43 -13.26
CA LEU A 180 37.65 8.80 -13.05
C LEU A 180 38.63 7.78 -13.63
N SER A 181 38.30 6.49 -13.54
CA SER A 181 39.10 5.41 -14.12
C SER A 181 39.12 5.45 -15.64
N ASN A 182 37.99 5.78 -16.27
CA ASN A 182 37.85 5.81 -17.72
C ASN A 182 38.34 7.14 -18.34
N TYR A 183 38.12 8.27 -17.66
CA TYR A 183 38.41 9.62 -18.17
C TYR A 183 39.14 10.51 -17.13
N PRO A 184 40.36 10.17 -16.69
CA PRO A 184 41.04 10.88 -15.60
C PRO A 184 41.24 12.39 -15.85
N SER A 185 41.54 12.79 -17.09
CA SER A 185 41.76 14.18 -17.47
C SER A 185 40.48 15.01 -17.54
N TYR A 186 39.32 14.36 -17.62
CA TYR A 186 38.03 15.03 -17.81
C TYR A 186 37.34 15.36 -16.48
N PHE A 187 37.82 14.75 -15.39
CA PHE A 187 37.10 14.79 -14.12
C PHE A 187 36.72 16.19 -13.67
N ALA A 188 37.63 17.16 -13.73
CA ALA A 188 37.37 18.52 -13.24
C ALA A 188 36.29 19.26 -14.06
N TYR A 189 36.09 18.89 -15.34
CA TYR A 189 35.08 19.50 -16.20
C TYR A 189 33.67 19.05 -15.82
N PHE A 190 33.49 17.81 -15.36
CA PHE A 190 32.15 17.31 -15.07
C PHE A 190 31.42 18.10 -13.96
N PRO A 191 31.95 18.23 -12.73
CA PRO A 191 31.33 19.06 -11.70
C PRO A 191 31.27 20.53 -12.14
N ALA A 192 32.23 21.03 -12.92
CA ALA A 192 32.18 22.40 -13.45
C ALA A 192 30.97 22.63 -14.36
N ARG A 193 30.70 21.72 -15.29
CA ARG A 193 29.56 21.77 -16.22
C ARG A 193 28.24 21.60 -15.48
N VAL A 194 28.19 20.69 -14.49
CA VAL A 194 27.02 20.56 -13.61
C VAL A 194 26.72 21.86 -12.86
N LEU A 195 27.73 22.54 -12.30
CA LEU A 195 27.54 23.78 -11.55
C LEU A 195 27.16 24.98 -12.45
N ASN A 196 27.81 25.10 -13.61
CA ASN A 196 27.76 26.32 -14.43
C ASN A 196 26.82 26.24 -15.63
N ASN A 197 26.32 25.06 -16.01
CA ASN A 197 25.49 24.87 -17.20
C ASN A 197 24.18 24.13 -16.92
N CYS A 198 24.05 23.42 -15.79
CA CYS A 198 22.75 22.91 -15.40
C CYS A 198 21.92 24.00 -14.73
N VAL A 199 20.66 24.14 -15.14
CA VAL A 199 19.74 25.18 -14.67
C VAL A 199 18.47 24.58 -14.06
N LEU A 200 18.00 25.21 -12.98
CA LEU A 200 16.72 24.96 -12.34
C LEU A 200 15.83 26.18 -12.54
N LEU A 201 14.51 25.97 -12.55
CA LEU A 201 13.54 27.07 -12.58
C LEU A 201 12.92 27.28 -11.18
N PRO A 202 13.49 28.14 -10.33
CA PRO A 202 12.88 28.49 -9.05
C PRO A 202 11.61 29.32 -9.26
N ILE A 203 10.49 28.76 -8.81
CA ILE A 203 9.20 29.45 -8.74
C ILE A 203 8.98 29.81 -7.27
N GLU A 204 9.19 31.09 -6.96
CA GLU A 204 8.97 31.64 -5.62
C GLU A 204 7.51 32.11 -5.50
N ALA A 205 6.69 31.37 -4.76
CA ALA A 205 5.30 31.71 -4.50
C ALA A 205 5.17 32.68 -3.32
N GLU A 206 4.23 33.62 -3.43
CA GLU A 206 3.94 34.62 -2.39
C GLU A 206 3.40 34.01 -1.09
N SER A 207 2.80 32.82 -1.16
CA SER A 207 2.26 32.10 -0.02
C SER A 207 2.28 30.59 -0.25
N GLN A 208 2.20 29.83 0.84
CA GLN A 208 2.04 28.37 0.80
C GLN A 208 0.82 27.94 -0.03
N ASN A 209 -0.29 28.68 0.06
CA ASN A 209 -1.50 28.40 -0.71
C ASN A 209 -1.27 28.53 -2.21
N THR A 210 -0.60 29.59 -2.63
CA THR A 210 -0.25 29.80 -4.05
C THR A 210 0.70 28.70 -4.52
N ALA A 211 1.67 28.32 -3.69
CA ALA A 211 2.63 27.27 -3.99
C ALA A 211 1.98 25.89 -4.19
N LEU A 212 1.03 25.51 -3.32
CA LEU A 212 0.28 24.25 -3.43
C LEU A 212 -0.60 24.22 -4.68
N ARG A 213 -1.21 25.35 -5.07
CA ARG A 213 -1.97 25.44 -6.33
C ARG A 213 -1.05 25.24 -7.54
N ILE A 214 0.10 25.94 -7.58
CA ILE A 214 1.10 25.78 -8.63
C ILE A 214 1.56 24.32 -8.71
N PHE A 215 1.83 23.70 -7.57
CA PHE A 215 2.20 22.28 -7.47
C PHE A 215 1.14 21.35 -8.05
N SER A 216 -0.14 21.53 -7.69
CA SER A 216 -1.23 20.71 -8.23
C SER A 216 -1.33 20.79 -9.76
N THR A 217 -1.03 21.96 -10.34
CA THR A 217 -1.05 22.14 -11.80
C THR A 217 0.21 21.64 -12.51
N LEU A 218 1.37 21.62 -11.85
CA LEU A 218 2.64 21.19 -12.46
C LEU A 218 2.85 19.66 -12.42
N ASN A 219 2.29 18.96 -11.43
CA ASN A 219 2.60 17.55 -11.19
C ASN A 219 1.86 16.54 -12.10
N ASP A 220 1.02 17.00 -13.04
CA ASP A 220 0.29 16.15 -13.99
C ASP A 220 1.20 15.39 -14.99
N ARG A 221 2.52 15.56 -14.96
CA ARG A 221 3.47 14.94 -15.93
C ARG A 221 4.70 14.24 -15.32
N GLY A 222 4.86 14.22 -13.99
CA GLY A 222 6.00 13.59 -13.28
C GLY A 222 5.66 12.26 -12.59
N LYS A 223 6.50 11.77 -11.66
CA LYS A 223 6.14 10.63 -10.78
C LYS A 223 4.93 11.06 -9.93
N PRO A 224 3.73 10.52 -10.18
CA PRO A 224 2.51 11.06 -9.64
C PRO A 224 2.55 11.00 -8.11
N LEU A 225 1.94 12.00 -7.47
CA LEU A 225 1.63 11.95 -6.06
C LEU A 225 0.57 10.88 -5.84
N SER A 226 0.66 10.18 -4.70
CA SER A 226 -0.48 9.40 -4.24
C SER A 226 -1.64 10.36 -3.91
N ASP A 227 -2.86 9.84 -3.93
CA ASP A 227 -4.02 10.65 -3.54
C ASP A 227 -3.91 11.03 -2.06
N ALA A 228 -3.42 10.10 -1.23
CA ALA A 228 -3.08 10.33 0.17
C ALA A 228 -2.08 11.48 0.39
N ASP A 229 -1.04 11.63 -0.45
CA ASP A 229 -0.09 12.77 -0.36
C ASP A 229 -0.80 14.12 -0.54
N ILE A 230 -1.75 14.18 -1.48
CA ILE A 230 -2.55 15.38 -1.75
C ILE A 230 -3.50 15.63 -0.58
N PHE A 231 -4.16 14.59 -0.09
CA PHE A 231 -5.09 14.69 1.04
C PHE A 231 -4.38 15.11 2.32
N LYS A 232 -3.16 14.62 2.56
CA LYS A 232 -2.29 15.05 3.66
C LYS A 232 -2.05 16.55 3.60
N ALA A 233 -1.71 17.09 2.44
CA ALA A 233 -1.44 18.51 2.28
C ALA A 233 -2.68 19.38 2.56
N GLN A 234 -3.88 18.93 2.12
CA GLN A 234 -5.14 19.64 2.41
C GLN A 234 -5.50 19.60 3.89
N LEU A 235 -5.43 18.42 4.52
CA LEU A 235 -5.68 18.27 5.96
C LEU A 235 -4.66 19.07 6.78
N TYR A 236 -3.38 19.03 6.41
CA TYR A 236 -2.34 19.82 7.05
C TYR A 236 -2.66 21.30 7.03
N LYS A 237 -3.09 21.81 5.87
CA LYS A 237 -3.51 23.21 5.72
C LYS A 237 -4.69 23.55 6.63
N TYR A 238 -5.69 22.68 6.67
CA TYR A 238 -6.86 22.85 7.53
C TYR A 238 -6.48 22.93 9.01
N TYR A 239 -5.76 21.94 9.54
CA TYR A 239 -5.36 21.91 10.95
C TYR A 239 -4.33 23.00 11.32
N SER A 240 -3.46 23.39 10.38
CA SER A 240 -2.51 24.50 10.56
C SER A 240 -3.23 25.83 10.78
N SER A 241 -4.38 26.04 10.13
CA SER A 241 -5.17 27.27 10.31
C SER A 241 -5.73 27.44 11.72
N PHE A 242 -5.82 26.35 12.50
CA PHE A 242 -6.24 26.35 13.90
C PHE A 242 -5.07 26.23 14.88
N GLY A 243 -3.82 26.30 14.41
CA GLY A 243 -2.63 26.10 15.25
C GLY A 243 -2.41 24.65 15.72
N LYS A 244 -3.10 23.67 15.13
CA LYS A 244 -3.05 22.24 15.50
C LYS A 244 -2.14 21.40 14.61
N LYS A 245 -1.10 22.03 14.02
CA LYS A 245 -0.23 21.36 13.05
C LYS A 245 0.51 20.15 13.65
N ASP A 246 1.02 20.28 14.87
CA ASP A 246 1.87 19.26 15.49
C ASP A 246 1.04 18.03 15.89
N GLU A 247 -0.17 18.26 16.42
CA GLU A 247 -1.18 17.23 16.70
C GLU A 247 -1.58 16.46 15.43
N PHE A 248 -1.79 17.18 14.32
CA PHE A 248 -2.09 16.57 13.03
C PHE A 248 -0.94 15.68 12.54
N ILE A 249 0.30 16.18 12.59
CA ILE A 249 1.49 15.42 12.13
C ILE A 249 1.64 14.11 12.93
N GLU A 250 1.50 14.18 14.25
CA GLU A 250 1.60 13.01 15.13
C GLU A 250 0.51 11.97 14.78
N THR A 251 -0.73 12.45 14.61
CA THR A 251 -1.87 11.62 14.23
C THR A 251 -1.65 10.97 12.86
N TRP A 252 -1.14 11.74 11.89
CA TRP A 252 -0.86 11.25 10.55
C TRP A 252 0.24 10.18 10.54
N LYS A 253 1.32 10.36 11.30
CA LYS A 253 2.37 9.32 11.44
C LYS A 253 1.80 8.02 11.98
N ASN A 254 0.94 8.10 13.00
CA ASN A 254 0.30 6.90 13.55
C ASN A 254 -0.62 6.23 12.53
N LEU A 255 -1.41 7.01 11.77
CA LEU A 255 -2.21 6.49 10.67
C LEU A 255 -1.35 5.80 9.61
N ASP A 256 -0.25 6.42 9.18
CA ASP A 256 0.67 5.86 8.19
C ASP A 256 1.25 4.52 8.64
N LYS A 257 1.62 4.41 9.93
CA LYS A 257 2.07 3.16 10.55
C LYS A 257 0.98 2.09 10.55
N ILE A 258 -0.19 2.40 11.12
CA ILE A 258 -1.32 1.45 11.22
C ILE A 258 -1.71 0.95 9.82
N THR A 259 -1.88 1.86 8.88
CA THR A 259 -2.29 1.49 7.52
C THR A 259 -1.24 0.64 6.82
N SER A 260 0.05 0.92 6.99
CA SER A 260 1.13 0.13 6.40
C SER A 260 1.21 -1.30 6.94
N GLU A 261 0.81 -1.53 8.20
CA GLU A 261 0.74 -2.87 8.80
C GLU A 261 -0.51 -3.65 8.37
N VAL A 262 -1.62 -2.95 8.12
CA VAL A 262 -2.95 -3.56 7.93
C VAL A 262 -3.32 -3.69 6.45
N PHE A 263 -3.05 -2.68 5.63
CA PHE A 263 -3.51 -2.60 4.25
C PHE A 263 -2.40 -2.90 3.25
N HIS A 264 -2.67 -3.88 2.38
CA HIS A 264 -1.75 -4.33 1.34
C HIS A 264 -2.43 -4.28 -0.03
N PRO A 265 -2.83 -3.09 -0.52
CA PRO A 265 -3.57 -2.96 -1.77
C PRO A 265 -2.71 -3.36 -2.98
N ILE A 266 -3.37 -3.85 -4.03
CA ILE A 266 -2.70 -4.18 -5.30
C ILE A 266 -2.26 -2.90 -6.03
N TYR A 267 -3.02 -1.82 -5.88
CA TYR A 267 -2.79 -0.52 -6.50
C TYR A 267 -2.97 0.60 -5.46
N GLY A 268 -2.17 1.66 -5.55
CA GLY A 268 -2.19 2.76 -4.59
C GLY A 268 -1.37 2.46 -3.33
N THR A 269 -1.43 3.39 -2.38
CA THR A 269 -0.78 3.28 -1.06
C THR A 269 -1.74 2.71 -0.01
N PRO A 270 -1.23 2.19 1.12
CA PRO A 270 -2.07 1.78 2.25
C PRO A 270 -3.03 2.89 2.74
N LEU A 271 -2.58 4.14 2.74
CA LEU A 271 -3.43 5.29 3.05
C LEU A 271 -4.52 5.51 1.99
N ASP A 272 -4.23 5.32 0.70
CA ASP A 272 -5.27 5.40 -0.35
C ASP A 272 -6.39 4.39 -0.10
N GLU A 273 -6.07 3.18 0.39
CA GLU A 273 -7.06 2.17 0.77
C GLU A 273 -7.91 2.61 1.97
N LEU A 274 -7.32 3.26 2.99
CA LEU A 274 -8.07 3.85 4.10
C LEU A 274 -9.05 4.93 3.61
N PHE A 275 -8.56 5.86 2.78
CA PHE A 275 -9.40 6.92 2.20
C PHE A 275 -10.47 6.35 1.27
N THR A 276 -10.20 5.23 0.59
CA THR A 276 -11.18 4.52 -0.24
C THR A 276 -12.28 3.91 0.61
N ARG A 277 -11.95 3.27 1.74
CA ARG A 277 -12.95 2.75 2.69
C ARG A 277 -13.79 3.87 3.28
N TYR A 278 -13.16 5.00 3.65
CA TYR A 278 -13.86 6.18 4.15
C TYR A 278 -14.74 6.84 3.07
N MET A 279 -14.29 6.85 1.80
CA MET A 279 -15.08 7.33 0.67
C MET A 279 -16.40 6.56 0.55
N TYR A 280 -16.40 5.23 0.75
CA TYR A 280 -17.66 4.46 0.68
C TYR A 280 -18.66 4.84 1.78
N TYR A 281 -18.17 5.24 2.95
CA TYR A 281 -19.02 5.77 4.01
C TYR A 281 -19.60 7.14 3.62
N GLU A 282 -18.78 8.07 3.14
CA GLU A 282 -19.26 9.39 2.67
C GLU A 282 -20.21 9.27 1.46
N ARG A 283 -19.98 8.31 0.56
CA ARG A 283 -20.91 7.99 -0.54
C ARG A 283 -22.25 7.49 -0.04
N ALA A 284 -22.25 6.65 0.99
CA ALA A 284 -23.47 6.14 1.59
C ALA A 284 -24.25 7.27 2.29
N LEU A 285 -23.55 8.18 2.98
CA LEU A 285 -24.13 9.40 3.56
C LEU A 285 -24.78 10.30 2.48
N ALA A 286 -24.17 10.39 1.31
CA ALA A 286 -24.72 11.10 0.15
C ALA A 286 -25.79 10.30 -0.64
N GLU A 287 -26.19 9.13 -0.14
CA GLU A 287 -27.15 8.21 -0.79
C GLU A 287 -26.78 7.79 -2.24
N ILE A 288 -25.49 7.78 -2.58
CA ILE A 288 -25.02 7.49 -3.93
C ILE A 288 -25.03 5.97 -4.19
N LYS A 289 -26.03 5.50 -4.95
CA LYS A 289 -26.20 4.08 -5.32
C LYS A 289 -25.55 3.68 -6.66
N SER A 290 -24.95 4.63 -7.38
CA SER A 290 -24.37 4.37 -8.70
C SER A 290 -23.22 3.35 -8.63
N SER A 291 -23.27 2.33 -9.50
CA SER A 291 -22.22 1.30 -9.62
C SER A 291 -20.91 1.84 -10.23
N THR A 292 -20.99 3.00 -10.88
CA THR A 292 -19.83 3.75 -11.37
C THR A 292 -19.19 4.47 -10.19
N THR A 293 -17.93 4.12 -9.92
CA THR A 293 -17.12 4.78 -8.91
C THR A 293 -16.24 5.81 -9.58
N GLU A 294 -16.36 7.07 -9.16
CA GLU A 294 -15.39 8.08 -9.55
C GLU A 294 -14.02 7.78 -8.92
N ALA A 295 -12.97 8.37 -9.49
CA ALA A 295 -11.61 8.24 -8.97
C ALA A 295 -11.52 8.86 -7.57
N LEU A 296 -10.72 8.26 -6.69
CA LEU A 296 -10.58 8.65 -5.28
C LEU A 296 -10.29 10.15 -5.13
N ARG A 297 -9.28 10.67 -5.85
CA ARG A 297 -8.98 12.12 -5.89
C ARG A 297 -10.19 12.97 -6.23
N LYS A 298 -10.90 12.63 -7.31
CA LYS A 298 -12.03 13.41 -7.83
C LYS A 298 -13.17 13.47 -6.82
N PHE A 299 -13.42 12.37 -6.10
CA PHE A 299 -14.42 12.31 -5.05
C PHE A 299 -14.15 13.33 -3.93
N TYR A 300 -12.91 13.36 -3.43
CA TYR A 300 -12.54 14.27 -2.34
C TYR A 300 -12.35 15.71 -2.80
N GLU A 301 -11.96 15.94 -4.06
CA GLU A 301 -11.72 17.27 -4.62
C GLU A 301 -13.01 18.11 -4.69
N GLY A 302 -14.13 17.50 -5.09
CA GLY A 302 -15.41 18.20 -5.22
C GLY A 302 -15.35 19.34 -6.22
N ASP A 303 -15.58 20.57 -5.77
CA ASP A 303 -15.45 21.82 -6.54
C ASP A 303 -14.01 22.38 -6.54
N GLY A 304 -13.03 21.60 -6.06
CA GLY A 304 -11.65 22.02 -5.86
C GLY A 304 -11.36 22.55 -4.45
N SER A 305 -12.38 22.68 -3.58
CA SER A 305 -12.23 23.14 -2.20
C SER A 305 -11.93 22.03 -1.20
N TYR A 306 -11.98 20.75 -1.62
CA TYR A 306 -11.80 19.58 -0.77
C TYR A 306 -12.74 19.55 0.46
N PRO A 307 -14.06 19.70 0.27
CA PRO A 307 -15.00 19.96 1.37
C PRO A 307 -15.03 18.84 2.42
N LEU A 308 -14.86 17.58 2.00
CA LEU A 308 -14.82 16.43 2.91
C LEU A 308 -13.55 16.40 3.77
N LEU A 309 -12.42 16.90 3.27
CA LEU A 309 -11.18 16.95 4.05
C LEU A 309 -11.17 18.09 5.06
N HIS A 310 -11.96 19.14 4.81
CA HIS A 310 -12.06 20.32 5.68
C HIS A 310 -13.18 20.21 6.72
N GLN A 311 -13.60 18.99 7.07
CA GLN A 311 -14.55 18.77 8.17
C GLN A 311 -13.81 18.39 9.46
N PRO A 312 -14.23 18.90 10.64
CA PRO A 312 -13.58 18.59 11.90
C PRO A 312 -13.48 17.10 12.24
N LYS A 313 -14.48 16.30 11.79
CA LYS A 313 -14.60 14.87 12.10
C LYS A 313 -13.82 13.96 11.14
N THR A 314 -13.31 14.46 10.03
CA THR A 314 -12.71 13.61 8.99
C THR A 314 -11.48 12.88 9.49
N LEU A 315 -10.54 13.58 10.14
CA LEU A 315 -9.34 12.94 10.67
C LEU A 315 -9.68 11.93 11.77
N SER A 316 -10.58 12.28 12.71
CA SER A 316 -10.98 11.35 13.76
C SER A 316 -11.69 10.12 13.20
N ASN A 317 -12.52 10.29 12.18
CA ASN A 317 -13.19 9.19 11.48
C ASN A 317 -12.19 8.24 10.81
N LEU A 318 -11.17 8.79 10.14
CA LEU A 318 -10.08 8.02 9.53
C LEU A 318 -9.28 7.25 10.59
N VAL A 319 -9.01 7.85 11.75
CA VAL A 319 -8.34 7.19 12.88
C VAL A 319 -9.17 6.03 13.42
N SER A 320 -10.45 6.26 13.72
CA SER A 320 -11.36 5.20 14.21
C SER A 320 -11.48 4.06 13.21
N LEU A 321 -11.57 4.36 11.91
CA LEU A 321 -11.63 3.36 10.85
C LEU A 321 -10.33 2.56 10.72
N ALA A 322 -9.17 3.22 10.80
CA ALA A 322 -7.87 2.57 10.75
C ALA A 322 -7.69 1.62 11.94
N LYS A 323 -8.05 2.06 13.16
CA LYS A 323 -8.00 1.24 14.38
C LYS A 323 -8.94 0.05 14.31
N PHE A 324 -10.18 0.22 13.85
CA PHE A 324 -11.09 -0.90 13.64
C PHE A 324 -10.47 -1.99 12.76
N TRP A 325 -9.85 -1.60 11.65
CA TRP A 325 -9.19 -2.57 10.78
C TRP A 325 -7.89 -3.12 11.35
N GLN A 326 -7.20 -2.38 12.22
CA GLN A 326 -6.07 -2.89 13.01
C GLN A 326 -6.53 -4.00 13.96
N ASP A 327 -7.62 -3.78 14.70
CA ASP A 327 -8.20 -4.76 15.62
C ASP A 327 -8.62 -6.04 14.87
N VAL A 328 -9.22 -5.88 13.68
CA VAL A 328 -9.59 -7.01 12.80
C VAL A 328 -8.36 -7.77 12.32
N ASN A 329 -7.32 -7.07 11.87
CA ASN A 329 -6.08 -7.67 11.35
C ASN A 329 -5.26 -8.39 12.44
N ASN A 330 -5.22 -7.81 13.64
CA ASN A 330 -4.51 -8.37 14.78
C ASN A 330 -5.32 -9.45 15.51
N GLN A 331 -6.57 -9.67 15.09
CA GLN A 331 -7.52 -10.58 15.74
C GLN A 331 -7.67 -10.25 17.24
N GLU A 332 -7.85 -8.96 17.55
CA GLU A 332 -7.81 -8.44 18.92
C GLU A 332 -8.95 -8.98 19.79
N THR A 333 -8.59 -9.80 20.78
CA THR A 333 -9.55 -10.57 21.59
C THR A 333 -10.21 -9.74 22.68
N GLU A 334 -9.60 -8.62 23.09
CA GLU A 334 -10.25 -7.67 23.98
C GLU A 334 -11.36 -6.89 23.27
N ARG A 335 -11.24 -6.74 21.94
CA ARG A 335 -12.15 -5.97 21.11
C ARG A 335 -13.30 -6.81 20.55
N PHE A 336 -13.00 -8.02 20.11
CA PHE A 336 -13.95 -8.88 19.43
C PHE A 336 -13.99 -10.27 20.05
N SER A 337 -15.20 -10.80 20.25
CA SER A 337 -15.37 -12.18 20.66
C SER A 337 -14.88 -13.14 19.57
N ASP A 338 -14.53 -14.36 19.97
CA ASP A 338 -14.15 -15.45 19.06
C ASP A 338 -15.21 -15.67 17.95
N LYS A 339 -16.49 -15.47 18.26
CA LYS A 339 -17.59 -15.58 17.27
C LYS A 339 -17.49 -14.54 16.16
N VAL A 340 -17.11 -13.30 16.50
CA VAL A 340 -16.93 -12.21 15.52
C VAL A 340 -15.65 -12.43 14.72
N LEU A 341 -14.54 -12.75 15.40
CA LEU A 341 -13.25 -12.99 14.75
C LEU A 341 -13.29 -14.14 13.75
N LYS A 342 -14.02 -15.23 14.07
CA LYS A 342 -14.24 -16.35 13.14
C LYS A 342 -14.99 -15.91 11.87
N ARG A 343 -16.04 -15.10 12.00
CA ARG A 343 -16.80 -14.57 10.84
C ARG A 343 -15.95 -13.65 9.98
N LEU A 344 -15.17 -12.77 10.60
CA LEU A 344 -14.22 -11.90 9.92
C LEU A 344 -13.12 -12.71 9.21
N PHE A 345 -12.63 -13.78 9.84
CA PHE A 345 -11.68 -14.70 9.21
C PHE A 345 -12.29 -15.34 7.96
N VAL A 346 -13.52 -15.84 8.02
CA VAL A 346 -14.21 -16.39 6.83
C VAL A 346 -14.33 -15.35 5.72
N LEU A 347 -14.73 -14.11 6.06
CA LEU A 347 -14.83 -13.00 5.10
C LEU A 347 -13.49 -12.55 4.52
N SER A 348 -12.37 -12.74 5.22
CA SER A 348 -11.04 -12.47 4.66
C SER A 348 -10.73 -13.30 3.40
N TYR A 349 -11.45 -14.42 3.20
CA TYR A 349 -11.39 -15.26 2.01
C TYR A 349 -12.45 -14.93 0.96
N ALA A 350 -13.10 -13.76 1.04
CA ALA A 350 -14.12 -13.37 0.08
C ALA A 350 -13.63 -13.32 -1.36
N PRO A 351 -14.48 -13.66 -2.35
CA PRO A 351 -14.10 -13.69 -3.74
C PRO A 351 -13.83 -12.31 -4.34
N ASN A 352 -14.14 -11.23 -3.61
CA ASN A 352 -13.96 -9.84 -4.00
C ASN A 352 -13.84 -8.96 -2.76
N GLY A 353 -13.34 -7.72 -2.91
CA GLY A 353 -13.09 -6.80 -1.80
C GLY A 353 -14.31 -6.02 -1.27
N MET A 354 -15.51 -6.12 -1.86
CA MET A 354 -16.64 -5.27 -1.48
C MET A 354 -17.10 -5.45 -0.02
N TRP A 355 -16.81 -6.61 0.57
CA TRP A 355 -17.12 -6.87 1.97
C TRP A 355 -16.39 -5.89 2.89
N THR A 356 -15.15 -5.48 2.58
CA THR A 356 -14.41 -4.54 3.42
C THR A 356 -15.06 -3.17 3.41
N TYR A 357 -15.60 -2.75 2.27
CA TYR A 357 -16.27 -1.46 2.14
C TYR A 357 -17.59 -1.46 2.91
N ILE A 358 -18.47 -2.45 2.72
CA ILE A 358 -19.75 -2.47 3.46
C ILE A 358 -19.56 -2.66 4.96
N THR A 359 -18.57 -3.47 5.38
CA THR A 359 -18.22 -3.61 6.81
C THR A 359 -17.67 -2.30 7.38
N SER A 360 -16.89 -1.54 6.59
CA SER A 360 -16.46 -0.19 7.00
C SER A 360 -17.64 0.75 7.18
N VAL A 361 -18.61 0.75 6.25
CA VAL A 361 -19.83 1.57 6.37
C VAL A 361 -20.64 1.18 7.60
N TYR A 362 -20.83 -0.13 7.84
CA TYR A 362 -21.52 -0.64 9.02
C TYR A 362 -20.87 -0.15 10.31
N PHE A 363 -19.55 -0.32 10.43
CA PHE A 363 -18.78 0.15 11.59
C PHE A 363 -18.93 1.65 11.79
N MET A 364 -18.69 2.44 10.74
CA MET A 364 -18.72 3.90 10.81
C MET A 364 -20.07 4.44 11.30
N TYR A 365 -21.17 3.79 10.93
CA TYR A 365 -22.53 4.19 11.30
C TYR A 365 -22.96 3.69 12.69
N HIS A 366 -22.68 2.44 13.03
CA HIS A 366 -23.18 1.80 14.25
C HIS A 366 -22.27 1.94 15.48
N ARG A 367 -21.05 2.44 15.31
CA ARG A 367 -20.13 2.60 16.44
C ARG A 367 -20.61 3.64 17.45
N ASN A 368 -20.38 3.38 18.72
CA ASN A 368 -20.60 4.33 19.81
C ASN A 368 -19.41 5.30 19.97
N GLU A 369 -19.42 6.12 21.03
CA GLU A 369 -18.34 7.09 21.32
C GLU A 369 -16.99 6.44 21.63
N ASN A 370 -16.97 5.16 22.04
CA ASN A 370 -15.78 4.34 22.29
C ASN A 370 -15.40 3.47 21.08
N ASP A 371 -15.95 3.80 19.90
CA ASP A 371 -15.84 3.03 18.67
C ASP A 371 -16.43 1.60 18.77
N GLU A 372 -17.17 1.20 19.82
CA GLU A 372 -17.72 -0.17 19.95
C GLU A 372 -19.01 -0.35 19.15
N ILE A 373 -19.27 -1.59 18.72
CA ILE A 373 -20.49 -1.98 17.98
C ILE A 373 -21.22 -3.11 18.71
N GLU A 374 -22.54 -3.19 18.57
CA GLU A 374 -23.32 -4.26 19.19
C GLU A 374 -23.01 -5.62 18.54
N GLU A 375 -22.53 -6.56 19.35
CA GLU A 375 -21.95 -7.83 18.89
C GLU A 375 -22.95 -8.69 18.11
N ASN A 376 -24.20 -8.84 18.59
CA ASN A 376 -25.14 -9.76 17.98
C ASN A 376 -25.63 -9.24 16.62
N ALA A 377 -25.92 -7.94 16.52
CA ALA A 377 -26.25 -7.27 15.28
C ALA A 377 -25.08 -7.37 14.29
N PHE A 378 -23.85 -7.19 14.77
CA PHE A 378 -22.68 -7.33 13.91
C PHE A 378 -22.51 -8.78 13.42
N CYS A 379 -22.71 -9.80 14.27
CA CYS A 379 -22.70 -11.20 13.84
C CYS A 379 -23.77 -11.48 12.77
N ARG A 380 -25.00 -11.00 12.96
CA ARG A 380 -26.09 -11.14 11.97
C ARG A 380 -25.72 -10.47 10.65
N PHE A 381 -25.16 -9.27 10.70
CA PHE A 381 -24.68 -8.55 9.53
C PHE A 381 -23.58 -9.33 8.79
N LEU A 382 -22.55 -9.81 9.51
CA LEU A 382 -21.44 -10.57 8.91
C LEU A 382 -21.92 -11.88 8.29
N ASP A 383 -22.85 -12.60 8.93
CA ASP A 383 -23.45 -13.82 8.38
C ASP A 383 -24.24 -13.51 7.11
N CYS A 384 -25.06 -12.45 7.12
CA CYS A 384 -25.86 -12.01 5.98
C CYS A 384 -24.99 -11.66 4.76
N ILE A 385 -23.95 -10.82 4.93
CA ILE A 385 -23.07 -10.46 3.83
C ILE A 385 -22.23 -11.65 3.35
N THR A 386 -21.82 -12.57 4.23
CA THR A 386 -21.10 -13.80 3.84
C THR A 386 -21.98 -14.67 2.94
N ALA A 387 -23.20 -14.93 3.40
CA ALA A 387 -24.18 -15.74 2.68
C ALA A 387 -24.49 -15.14 1.31
N PHE A 388 -24.79 -13.83 1.27
CA PHE A 388 -25.12 -13.13 0.04
C PHE A 388 -23.95 -13.09 -0.94
N ILE A 389 -22.75 -12.68 -0.49
CA ILE A 389 -21.60 -12.51 -1.38
C ILE A 389 -21.20 -13.84 -2.03
N TRP A 390 -21.25 -14.97 -1.30
CA TRP A 390 -20.91 -16.28 -1.85
C TRP A 390 -21.95 -16.72 -2.89
N ALA A 391 -23.24 -16.64 -2.53
CA ALA A 391 -24.32 -17.00 -3.44
C ALA A 391 -24.31 -16.14 -4.71
N TYR A 392 -24.07 -14.84 -4.55
CA TYR A 392 -24.03 -13.91 -5.64
C TYR A 392 -22.80 -14.11 -6.54
N ALA A 393 -21.64 -14.47 -5.99
CA ALA A 393 -20.46 -14.82 -6.78
C ALA A 393 -20.67 -16.07 -7.66
N ILE A 394 -21.46 -17.04 -7.18
CA ILE A 394 -21.81 -18.26 -7.92
C ILE A 394 -22.79 -17.95 -9.06
N THR A 395 -23.80 -17.13 -8.77
CA THR A 395 -24.91 -16.84 -9.69
C THR A 395 -24.59 -15.72 -10.69
N ASN A 396 -23.68 -14.80 -10.34
CA ASN A 396 -23.32 -13.62 -11.12
C ASN A 396 -21.79 -13.42 -11.13
N PRO A 397 -21.04 -14.19 -11.95
CA PRO A 397 -19.58 -14.26 -11.92
C PRO A 397 -18.83 -13.00 -12.42
N GLY A 398 -19.52 -11.89 -12.64
CA GLY A 398 -18.92 -10.63 -13.08
C GLY A 398 -18.19 -9.91 -11.94
N VAL A 399 -17.00 -9.38 -12.22
CA VAL A 399 -16.15 -8.68 -11.22
C VAL A 399 -16.88 -7.50 -10.54
N ASN A 400 -17.79 -6.85 -11.26
CA ASN A 400 -18.55 -5.69 -10.77
C ASN A 400 -20.00 -6.01 -10.38
N SER A 401 -20.41 -7.28 -10.45
CA SER A 401 -21.81 -7.68 -10.29
C SER A 401 -22.34 -7.33 -8.89
N LEU A 402 -21.47 -7.39 -7.88
CA LEU A 402 -21.79 -7.11 -6.48
C LEU A 402 -21.92 -5.63 -6.13
N ARG A 403 -21.49 -4.71 -7.00
CA ARG A 403 -21.50 -3.27 -6.68
C ARG A 403 -22.91 -2.77 -6.43
N THR A 404 -23.83 -3.03 -7.36
CA THR A 404 -25.21 -2.58 -7.28
C THR A 404 -25.92 -3.04 -6.00
N PRO A 405 -25.95 -4.34 -5.65
CA PRO A 405 -26.61 -4.77 -4.41
C PRO A 405 -25.92 -4.21 -3.16
N VAL A 406 -24.59 -4.24 -3.10
CA VAL A 406 -23.85 -3.77 -1.91
C VAL A 406 -24.03 -2.26 -1.71
N TYR A 407 -24.03 -1.45 -2.76
CA TYR A 407 -24.26 0.00 -2.65
C TYR A 407 -25.68 0.33 -2.18
N ALA A 408 -26.68 -0.45 -2.61
CA ALA A 408 -28.03 -0.29 -2.11
C ALA A 408 -28.10 -0.55 -0.60
N GLU A 409 -27.44 -1.61 -0.11
CA GLU A 409 -27.42 -1.94 1.31
C GLU A 409 -26.56 -0.96 2.14
N MET A 410 -25.48 -0.40 1.60
CA MET A 410 -24.73 0.67 2.28
C MET A 410 -25.61 1.89 2.59
N VAL A 411 -26.51 2.26 1.67
CA VAL A 411 -27.47 3.35 1.91
C VAL A 411 -28.52 2.95 2.96
N LYS A 412 -28.97 1.68 2.97
CA LYS A 412 -29.87 1.16 4.01
C LYS A 412 -29.24 1.26 5.40
N ILE A 413 -27.97 0.91 5.54
CA ILE A 413 -27.21 1.06 6.81
C ILE A 413 -27.32 2.50 7.32
N ILE A 414 -27.04 3.49 6.48
CA ILE A 414 -27.08 4.91 6.88
C ILE A 414 -28.49 5.38 7.25
N ARG A 415 -29.52 4.75 6.69
CA ARG A 415 -30.93 5.00 7.04
C ARG A 415 -31.37 4.31 8.33
N GLY A 416 -30.48 3.54 8.97
CA GLY A 416 -30.79 2.77 10.16
C GLY A 416 -31.61 1.50 9.87
N GLU A 417 -31.61 1.05 8.61
CA GLU A 417 -32.28 -0.17 8.17
C GLU A 417 -31.32 -1.38 8.25
N ASP A 418 -31.86 -2.55 8.55
CA ASP A 418 -31.08 -3.80 8.53
C ASP A 418 -30.67 -4.21 7.11
N VAL A 419 -29.46 -4.76 7.00
CA VAL A 419 -28.93 -5.33 5.75
C VAL A 419 -29.60 -6.67 5.46
N THR A 420 -30.38 -6.71 4.38
CA THR A 420 -31.26 -7.84 4.05
C THR A 420 -31.20 -8.28 2.59
N PHE A 421 -30.64 -7.45 1.71
CA PHE A 421 -30.61 -7.70 0.25
C PHE A 421 -31.99 -8.05 -0.34
N SER A 422 -33.05 -7.41 0.18
CA SER A 422 -34.45 -7.66 -0.18
C SER A 422 -34.71 -7.74 -1.70
N ASP A 423 -34.06 -6.86 -2.47
CA ASP A 423 -34.28 -6.72 -3.92
C ASP A 423 -33.49 -7.76 -4.73
N PHE A 424 -32.64 -8.56 -4.07
CA PHE A 424 -31.69 -9.48 -4.69
C PHE A 424 -31.81 -10.91 -4.15
N LYS A 425 -32.95 -11.26 -3.54
CA LYS A 425 -33.22 -12.62 -3.03
C LYS A 425 -33.15 -13.69 -4.13
N PHE A 426 -32.70 -14.88 -3.75
CA PHE A 426 -32.51 -16.03 -4.65
C PHE A 426 -33.74 -16.95 -4.65
N SER A 427 -34.07 -17.54 -5.80
CA SER A 427 -34.96 -18.71 -5.84
C SER A 427 -34.15 -19.92 -5.38
N GLU A 428 -34.64 -20.67 -4.38
CA GLU A 428 -33.94 -21.84 -3.85
C GLU A 428 -33.69 -22.89 -4.94
N GLU A 429 -34.71 -23.23 -5.72
CA GLU A 429 -34.61 -24.20 -6.82
C GLU A 429 -33.56 -23.78 -7.84
N ARG A 430 -33.61 -22.53 -8.30
CA ARG A 430 -32.65 -21.99 -9.27
C ARG A 430 -31.23 -21.95 -8.70
N TYR A 431 -31.08 -21.52 -7.44
CA TYR A 431 -29.78 -21.44 -6.79
C TYR A 431 -29.16 -22.83 -6.62
N ARG A 432 -29.96 -23.82 -6.16
CA ARG A 432 -29.53 -25.23 -6.05
C ARG A 432 -29.05 -25.78 -7.39
N ALA A 433 -29.77 -25.51 -8.47
CA ALA A 433 -29.33 -25.89 -9.81
C ALA A 433 -27.99 -25.21 -10.20
N GLN A 434 -27.81 -23.94 -9.86
CA GLN A 434 -26.58 -23.20 -10.19
C GLN A 434 -25.37 -23.65 -9.37
N ILE A 435 -25.49 -23.82 -8.06
CA ILE A 435 -24.38 -24.26 -7.20
C ILE A 435 -23.95 -25.69 -7.50
N THR A 436 -24.89 -26.60 -7.78
CA THR A 436 -24.59 -28.00 -8.11
C THR A 436 -23.83 -28.11 -9.44
N ASN A 437 -24.15 -27.27 -10.42
CA ASN A 437 -23.48 -27.24 -11.71
C ASN A 437 -22.23 -26.33 -11.73
N TYR A 438 -21.88 -25.70 -10.62
CA TYR A 438 -20.75 -24.76 -10.57
C TYR A 438 -19.42 -25.51 -10.52
N ALA A 439 -18.48 -25.13 -11.40
CA ALA A 439 -17.13 -25.67 -11.38
C ALA A 439 -16.27 -24.98 -10.30
N PHE A 440 -15.99 -25.70 -9.21
CA PHE A 440 -15.20 -25.22 -8.07
C PHE A 440 -13.69 -25.48 -8.22
N ASN A 441 -13.09 -25.05 -9.34
CA ASN A 441 -11.66 -25.21 -9.55
C ASN A 441 -10.81 -24.28 -8.64
N ASN A 442 -9.51 -24.56 -8.53
CA ASN A 442 -8.63 -23.84 -7.60
C ASN A 442 -8.32 -22.38 -8.00
N SER A 443 -8.55 -22.00 -9.26
CA SER A 443 -8.32 -20.62 -9.72
C SER A 443 -9.47 -19.67 -9.38
N ARG A 444 -10.65 -20.22 -9.07
CA ARG A 444 -11.82 -19.45 -8.67
C ARG A 444 -11.75 -19.14 -7.18
N ALA A 445 -11.72 -17.85 -6.83
CA ALA A 445 -11.65 -17.40 -5.44
C ALA A 445 -12.78 -18.01 -4.57
N ILE A 446 -14.01 -18.07 -5.10
CA ILE A 446 -15.18 -18.64 -4.41
C ILE A 446 -14.99 -20.10 -3.94
N THR A 447 -14.13 -20.89 -4.59
CA THR A 447 -13.82 -22.25 -4.14
C THR A 447 -13.18 -22.24 -2.77
N LYS A 448 -12.17 -21.38 -2.58
CA LYS A 448 -11.49 -21.23 -1.28
C LYS A 448 -12.42 -20.61 -0.25
N SER A 449 -13.22 -19.63 -0.67
CA SER A 449 -14.25 -19.00 0.13
C SER A 449 -15.24 -20.02 0.72
N MET A 450 -15.75 -20.95 -0.10
CA MET A 450 -16.69 -22.00 0.33
C MET A 450 -16.09 -22.99 1.32
N ILE A 451 -14.88 -23.49 1.07
CA ILE A 451 -14.24 -24.46 1.98
C ILE A 451 -13.78 -23.80 3.28
N THR A 452 -13.41 -22.51 3.26
CA THR A 452 -13.14 -21.76 4.50
C THR A 452 -14.42 -21.62 5.30
N TRP A 453 -15.53 -21.18 4.69
CA TRP A 453 -16.82 -21.12 5.36
C TRP A 453 -17.23 -22.48 5.96
N TRP A 454 -17.02 -23.56 5.19
CA TRP A 454 -17.31 -24.93 5.63
C TRP A 454 -16.50 -25.36 6.87
N ALA A 455 -15.21 -25.03 6.91
CA ALA A 455 -14.35 -25.35 8.06
C ALA A 455 -14.87 -24.74 9.38
N PHE A 456 -15.56 -23.60 9.32
CA PHE A 456 -16.15 -22.93 10.48
C PHE A 456 -17.61 -23.34 10.77
N GLN A 457 -18.14 -24.38 10.12
CA GLN A 457 -19.45 -24.97 10.49
C GLN A 457 -19.34 -26.01 11.63
N TYR A 458 -18.15 -26.18 12.19
CA TYR A 458 -17.86 -27.09 13.29
C TYR A 458 -17.70 -26.29 14.59
N ASP A 459 -18.52 -26.55 15.61
CA ASP A 459 -18.59 -25.75 16.83
C ASP A 459 -17.25 -25.66 17.60
N ASN A 460 -16.45 -26.71 17.50
CA ASN A 460 -15.13 -26.84 18.12
C ASN A 460 -13.97 -26.33 17.24
N GLN A 461 -14.22 -25.81 16.03
CA GLN A 461 -13.20 -25.17 15.22
C GLN A 461 -12.65 -23.94 15.95
N SER A 462 -11.35 -23.91 16.25
CA SER A 462 -10.71 -22.73 16.84
C SER A 462 -10.51 -21.63 15.78
N LEU A 463 -10.39 -20.37 16.23
CA LEU A 463 -9.94 -19.28 15.38
C LEU A 463 -8.56 -19.63 14.77
N LEU A 464 -8.43 -19.40 13.46
CA LEU A 464 -7.20 -19.61 12.72
C LEU A 464 -6.44 -18.28 12.60
N SER A 465 -5.11 -18.35 12.65
CA SER A 465 -4.25 -17.16 12.51
C SER A 465 -4.24 -16.64 11.07
N LEU A 466 -4.38 -15.32 10.91
CA LEU A 466 -4.24 -14.63 9.62
C LEU A 466 -2.82 -14.71 9.03
N GLU A 467 -1.80 -14.97 9.86
CA GLU A 467 -0.42 -15.18 9.39
C GLU A 467 -0.22 -16.55 8.74
N THR A 468 -1.09 -17.51 9.06
CA THR A 468 -1.00 -18.87 8.51
C THR A 468 -1.56 -18.91 7.10
N LYS A 469 -0.72 -19.29 6.14
CA LYS A 469 -1.14 -19.48 4.75
C LYS A 469 -1.82 -20.83 4.59
N PHE A 470 -3.06 -20.82 4.11
CA PHE A 470 -3.82 -22.02 3.75
C PHE A 470 -3.92 -22.17 2.23
N ASP A 471 -4.00 -23.40 1.75
CA ASP A 471 -4.22 -23.78 0.35
C ASP A 471 -5.43 -24.71 0.24
N ILE A 472 -5.90 -24.92 -1.00
CA ILE A 472 -6.97 -25.87 -1.31
C ILE A 472 -6.34 -27.25 -1.44
N GLU A 473 -6.69 -28.17 -0.54
CA GLU A 473 -6.29 -29.57 -0.61
C GLU A 473 -7.39 -30.44 -1.25
N HIS A 474 -6.99 -31.46 -2.01
CA HIS A 474 -7.89 -32.50 -2.48
C HIS A 474 -7.78 -33.74 -1.59
N ILE A 475 -8.85 -34.14 -0.93
CA ILE A 475 -8.82 -35.31 -0.03
C ILE A 475 -8.48 -36.57 -0.83
N TYR A 476 -9.24 -36.83 -1.90
CA TYR A 476 -8.87 -37.74 -2.98
C TYR A 476 -7.93 -37.03 -3.95
N ALA A 477 -6.66 -37.45 -3.98
CA ALA A 477 -5.64 -36.80 -4.77
C ALA A 477 -5.92 -36.82 -6.28
N ARG A 478 -5.69 -35.70 -6.97
CA ARG A 478 -5.84 -35.58 -8.43
C ARG A 478 -5.03 -36.61 -9.19
N ASN A 479 -3.78 -36.83 -8.82
CA ASN A 479 -2.90 -37.80 -9.49
C ASN A 479 -3.42 -39.25 -9.42
N ARG A 480 -4.35 -39.58 -8.50
CA ARG A 480 -5.00 -40.90 -8.49
C ARG A 480 -6.00 -41.07 -9.63
N LEU A 481 -6.64 -39.99 -10.08
CA LEU A 481 -7.55 -40.05 -11.22
C LEU A 481 -6.81 -40.56 -12.47
N ASP A 482 -5.62 -40.01 -12.74
CA ASP A 482 -4.82 -40.36 -13.91
C ASP A 482 -4.24 -41.79 -13.82
N LYS A 483 -3.86 -42.23 -12.62
CA LYS A 483 -3.19 -43.52 -12.41
C LYS A 483 -4.14 -44.69 -12.20
N GLU A 484 -5.25 -44.46 -11.48
CA GLU A 484 -6.12 -45.53 -10.99
C GLU A 484 -7.49 -45.53 -11.68
N LYS A 485 -7.90 -44.43 -12.34
CA LYS A 485 -9.24 -44.25 -12.93
C LYS A 485 -10.38 -44.64 -11.98
N GLY A 486 -10.20 -44.37 -10.69
CA GLY A 486 -11.09 -44.85 -9.61
C GLY A 486 -12.38 -44.06 -9.43
N LEU A 487 -12.65 -43.05 -10.26
CA LEU A 487 -13.90 -42.28 -10.25
C LEU A 487 -14.73 -42.64 -11.49
N SER A 488 -16.00 -42.96 -11.29
CA SER A 488 -16.97 -43.16 -12.38
C SER A 488 -17.24 -41.86 -13.14
N ASN A 489 -17.25 -40.72 -12.44
CA ASN A 489 -17.26 -39.40 -13.03
C ASN A 489 -15.96 -38.63 -12.69
N PRO A 490 -15.04 -38.45 -13.66
CA PRO A 490 -13.80 -37.69 -13.45
C PRO A 490 -14.00 -36.27 -12.91
N GLN A 491 -15.15 -35.64 -13.16
CA GLN A 491 -15.45 -34.29 -12.67
C GLN A 491 -15.60 -34.22 -11.14
N ASN A 492 -15.90 -35.35 -10.48
CA ASN A 492 -16.02 -35.42 -9.02
C ASN A 492 -14.71 -35.07 -8.30
N VAL A 493 -13.56 -35.11 -8.98
CA VAL A 493 -12.30 -34.66 -8.38
C VAL A 493 -12.30 -33.15 -8.07
N GLU A 494 -13.05 -32.34 -8.84
CA GLU A 494 -13.08 -30.88 -8.73
C GLU A 494 -14.29 -30.32 -7.98
N ILE A 495 -15.19 -31.16 -7.45
CA ILE A 495 -16.34 -30.68 -6.66
C ILE A 495 -15.92 -30.33 -5.23
N LEU A 496 -16.75 -29.55 -4.51
CA LEU A 496 -16.46 -29.10 -3.15
C LEU A 496 -16.27 -30.26 -2.17
N GLY A 497 -17.02 -31.35 -2.35
CA GLY A 497 -16.93 -32.56 -1.54
C GLY A 497 -15.52 -33.17 -1.48
N ASN A 498 -14.68 -32.95 -2.49
CA ASN A 498 -13.30 -33.42 -2.49
C ASN A 498 -12.29 -32.37 -1.97
N LYS A 499 -12.74 -31.16 -1.62
CA LYS A 499 -11.85 -30.03 -1.30
C LYS A 499 -11.95 -29.65 0.17
N VAL A 500 -10.81 -29.25 0.72
CA VAL A 500 -10.68 -28.84 2.13
C VAL A 500 -9.60 -27.79 2.27
N LEU A 501 -9.75 -26.92 3.26
CA LEU A 501 -8.72 -25.97 3.63
C LEU A 501 -7.58 -26.73 4.30
N LEU A 502 -6.32 -26.41 3.99
CA LEU A 502 -5.16 -27.03 4.63
C LEU A 502 -4.00 -26.05 4.69
N GLU A 503 -3.24 -26.06 5.79
CA GLU A 503 -2.04 -25.25 5.94
C GLU A 503 -1.05 -25.56 4.81
N LYS A 504 -0.55 -24.52 4.13
CA LYS A 504 0.36 -24.65 2.98
C LYS A 504 1.54 -25.57 3.25
N ARG A 505 2.11 -25.49 4.47
CA ARG A 505 3.23 -26.34 4.89
C ARG A 505 2.88 -27.84 4.92
N LEU A 506 1.65 -28.17 5.29
CA LEU A 506 1.13 -29.54 5.28
C LEU A 506 0.70 -29.95 3.88
N ASN A 507 0.05 -29.06 3.13
CA ASN A 507 -0.40 -29.29 1.76
C ASN A 507 0.74 -29.74 0.84
N ILE A 508 1.90 -29.06 0.88
CA ILE A 508 3.10 -29.43 0.10
C ILE A 508 3.54 -30.88 0.38
N ARG A 509 3.31 -31.40 1.59
CA ARG A 509 3.73 -32.74 2.00
C ARG A 509 2.64 -33.80 1.84
N ALA A 510 1.37 -33.40 1.85
CA ALA A 510 0.24 -34.31 1.72
C ALA A 510 -0.23 -34.47 0.27
N SER A 511 0.08 -33.49 -0.59
CA SER A 511 -0.31 -33.48 -2.00
C SER A 511 0.07 -34.80 -2.67
N ASP A 512 -0.84 -35.29 -3.51
CA ASP A 512 -0.67 -36.49 -4.35
C ASP A 512 -0.55 -37.86 -3.65
N TYR A 513 -0.55 -37.89 -2.32
CA TYR A 513 -0.61 -39.15 -1.57
C TYR A 513 -2.01 -39.78 -1.56
N ARG A 514 -2.10 -41.08 -1.21
CA ARG A 514 -3.39 -41.71 -0.92
C ARG A 514 -3.92 -41.21 0.42
N PHE A 515 -5.24 -41.26 0.61
CA PHE A 515 -5.87 -40.76 1.82
C PHE A 515 -5.25 -41.33 3.11
N VAL A 516 -4.98 -42.64 3.15
CA VAL A 516 -4.36 -43.30 4.31
C VAL A 516 -3.00 -42.72 4.69
N ASP A 517 -2.21 -42.28 3.69
CA ASP A 517 -0.91 -41.66 3.90
C ASP A 517 -1.03 -40.19 4.30
N LYS A 518 -2.13 -39.52 3.91
CA LYS A 518 -2.43 -38.14 4.28
C LYS A 518 -2.87 -38.01 5.73
N VAL A 519 -3.55 -39.03 6.29
CA VAL A 519 -4.05 -39.06 7.67
C VAL A 519 -2.97 -38.67 8.70
N LYS A 520 -1.71 -39.12 8.51
CA LYS A 520 -0.61 -38.76 9.42
C LYS A 520 -0.29 -37.26 9.41
N TYR A 521 -0.47 -36.57 8.27
CA TYR A 521 -0.28 -35.11 8.18
C TYR A 521 -1.48 -34.36 8.75
N TYR A 522 -2.68 -34.92 8.63
CA TYR A 522 -3.90 -34.34 9.20
C TYR A 522 -3.91 -34.42 10.72
N LYS A 523 -3.52 -35.56 11.30
CA LYS A 523 -3.48 -35.77 12.77
C LYS A 523 -2.18 -35.31 13.43
N GLY A 524 -1.11 -35.18 12.66
CA GLY A 524 0.24 -35.02 13.19
C GLY A 524 0.92 -36.36 13.43
N PHE A 525 2.24 -36.34 13.56
CA PHE A 525 3.07 -37.54 13.72
C PHE A 525 4.39 -37.23 14.39
N THR A 526 4.97 -38.24 15.03
CA THR A 526 6.33 -38.16 15.60
C THR A 526 7.34 -38.72 14.60
N THR A 527 8.37 -37.94 14.30
CA THR A 527 9.48 -38.36 13.43
C THR A 527 10.35 -39.42 14.10
N ALA A 528 11.13 -40.16 13.30
CA ALA A 528 12.09 -41.15 13.83
C ALA A 528 13.12 -40.55 14.82
N ASN A 529 13.37 -39.23 14.73
CA ASN A 529 14.27 -38.50 15.62
C ASN A 529 13.56 -37.96 16.88
N GLY A 530 12.34 -38.39 17.18
CA GLY A 530 11.57 -37.99 18.36
C GLY A 530 10.94 -36.60 18.28
N GLN A 531 11.07 -35.86 17.17
CA GLN A 531 10.39 -34.57 17.01
C GLN A 531 8.92 -34.78 16.67
N GLU A 532 8.03 -34.14 17.44
CA GLU A 532 6.61 -34.07 17.14
C GLU A 532 6.32 -33.05 16.04
N LYS A 533 5.46 -33.43 15.09
CA LYS A 533 4.92 -32.54 14.06
C LYS A 533 3.42 -32.45 14.25
N ASN A 534 2.95 -31.24 14.54
CA ASN A 534 1.52 -30.95 14.70
C ASN A 534 0.75 -31.24 13.40
N GLY A 535 -0.48 -31.74 13.56
CA GLY A 535 -1.43 -31.92 12.48
C GLY A 535 -2.06 -30.62 12.00
N SER A 536 -3.10 -30.75 11.18
CA SER A 536 -3.88 -29.60 10.74
C SER A 536 -4.76 -29.05 11.87
N GLN A 537 -4.95 -27.73 11.88
CA GLN A 537 -5.87 -27.00 12.75
C GLN A 537 -7.32 -27.09 12.26
N ILE A 538 -7.56 -27.66 11.07
CA ILE A 538 -8.91 -27.85 10.53
C ILE A 538 -9.54 -29.08 11.16
N VAL A 539 -10.55 -28.85 12.01
CA VAL A 539 -11.16 -29.92 12.83
C VAL A 539 -11.75 -31.03 11.97
N GLU A 540 -12.42 -30.68 10.87
CA GLU A 540 -13.02 -31.66 9.96
C GLU A 540 -12.00 -32.71 9.48
N LEU A 541 -10.73 -32.32 9.25
CA LEU A 541 -9.71 -33.26 8.79
C LEU A 541 -9.40 -34.33 9.83
N ALA A 542 -9.46 -33.98 11.13
CA ALA A 542 -9.30 -34.95 12.20
C ALA A 542 -10.49 -35.91 12.27
N GLU A 543 -11.72 -35.40 12.11
CA GLU A 543 -12.95 -36.22 12.07
C GLU A 543 -12.95 -37.19 10.88
N ILE A 544 -12.68 -36.69 9.67
CA ILE A 544 -12.58 -37.53 8.46
C ILE A 544 -11.48 -38.60 8.65
N SER A 545 -10.34 -38.22 9.22
CA SER A 545 -9.24 -39.16 9.51
C SER A 545 -9.56 -40.22 10.58
N ASN A 546 -10.61 -40.03 11.37
CA ASN A 546 -11.09 -41.01 12.36
C ASN A 546 -12.19 -41.91 11.80
N SER A 547 -13.00 -41.38 10.87
CA SER A 547 -14.18 -42.07 10.36
C SER A 547 -13.93 -42.91 9.10
N TYR A 548 -12.89 -42.59 8.32
CA TYR A 548 -12.64 -43.21 7.03
C TYR A 548 -11.29 -43.92 6.97
N SER A 549 -11.23 -45.05 6.26
CA SER A 549 -9.99 -45.79 5.96
C SER A 549 -9.43 -45.48 4.56
N ASP A 550 -10.31 -45.17 3.60
CA ASP A 550 -10.02 -44.52 2.31
C ASP A 550 -11.14 -43.50 2.04
N PHE A 551 -10.92 -42.58 1.09
CA PHE A 551 -11.90 -41.57 0.71
C PHE A 551 -12.42 -41.86 -0.70
N THR A 552 -13.63 -42.39 -0.81
CA THR A 552 -14.19 -42.91 -2.07
C THR A 552 -15.03 -41.88 -2.83
N GLU A 553 -15.42 -42.20 -4.07
CA GLU A 553 -16.32 -41.35 -4.86
C GLU A 553 -17.67 -41.10 -4.15
N THR A 554 -18.21 -42.12 -3.49
CA THR A 554 -19.46 -42.00 -2.71
C THR A 554 -19.29 -40.99 -1.57
N ASP A 555 -18.13 -41.00 -0.89
CA ASP A 555 -17.84 -40.07 0.20
C ASP A 555 -17.73 -38.63 -0.31
N ILE A 556 -17.10 -38.44 -1.48
CA ILE A 556 -17.00 -37.15 -2.17
C ILE A 556 -18.41 -36.61 -2.50
N ILE A 557 -19.28 -37.42 -3.10
CA ILE A 557 -20.63 -37.00 -3.50
C ILE A 557 -21.50 -36.67 -2.27
N ASN A 558 -21.44 -37.51 -1.23
CA ASN A 558 -22.20 -37.32 0.00
C ASN A 558 -21.75 -36.04 0.72
N ARG A 559 -20.44 -35.83 0.87
CA ARG A 559 -19.88 -34.61 1.46
C ARG A 559 -20.24 -33.37 0.64
N ASN A 560 -20.20 -33.45 -0.69
CA ASN A 560 -20.60 -32.36 -1.56
C ASN A 560 -22.06 -31.94 -1.34
N SER A 561 -22.96 -32.92 -1.27
CA SER A 561 -24.38 -32.68 -1.01
C SER A 561 -24.60 -32.03 0.35
N LYS A 562 -23.91 -32.53 1.40
CA LYS A 562 -23.95 -31.94 2.75
C LYS A 562 -23.49 -30.48 2.77
N ILE A 563 -22.40 -30.15 2.08
CA ILE A 563 -21.90 -28.76 2.02
C ILE A 563 -22.93 -27.85 1.35
N ILE A 564 -23.49 -28.28 0.22
CA ILE A 564 -24.49 -27.50 -0.54
C ILE A 564 -25.75 -27.30 0.30
N ASP A 565 -26.28 -28.36 0.92
CA ASP A 565 -27.49 -28.27 1.75
C ASP A 565 -27.29 -27.36 2.95
N SER A 566 -26.16 -27.48 3.65
CA SER A 566 -25.82 -26.56 4.74
C SER A 566 -25.74 -25.11 4.27
N PHE A 567 -25.16 -24.85 3.10
CA PHE A 567 -25.07 -23.49 2.58
C PHE A 567 -26.44 -22.93 2.16
N VAL A 568 -27.32 -23.75 1.59
CA VAL A 568 -28.70 -23.34 1.30
C VAL A 568 -29.48 -23.06 2.58
N ASN A 569 -29.29 -23.88 3.62
CA ASN A 569 -29.87 -23.62 4.94
C ASN A 569 -29.33 -22.32 5.54
N PHE A 570 -28.05 -22.01 5.32
CA PHE A 570 -27.45 -20.74 5.73
C PHE A 570 -28.07 -19.54 4.98
N LEU A 571 -28.36 -19.65 3.69
CA LEU A 571 -29.13 -18.62 2.96
C LEU A 571 -30.54 -18.43 3.53
N ARG A 572 -31.21 -19.54 3.89
CA ARG A 572 -32.54 -19.49 4.49
C ARG A 572 -32.53 -18.82 5.86
N ALA A 573 -31.56 -19.17 6.71
CA ALA A 573 -31.39 -18.57 8.04
C ALA A 573 -31.15 -17.05 7.97
N ASN A 574 -30.49 -16.57 6.91
CA ASN A 574 -30.26 -15.16 6.63
C ASN A 574 -31.38 -14.50 5.79
N GLN A 575 -32.52 -15.18 5.58
CA GLN A 575 -33.68 -14.68 4.84
C GLN A 575 -33.40 -14.23 3.40
N LEU A 576 -32.37 -14.81 2.75
CA LEU A 576 -31.93 -14.45 1.40
C LEU A 576 -32.65 -15.23 0.28
N LEU A 577 -33.54 -16.16 0.64
CA LEU A 577 -34.36 -16.92 -0.30
C LEU A 577 -35.73 -16.26 -0.48
N LYS A 578 -36.26 -16.30 -1.70
CA LYS A 578 -37.64 -15.90 -1.99
C LYS A 578 -38.61 -16.86 -1.29
N GLU A 579 -39.67 -16.29 -0.74
CA GLU A 579 -40.80 -17.03 -0.18
C GLU A 579 -41.56 -17.83 -1.25
#